data_AF-A0A2U0S0B8-F1
#
_entry.id   AF-A0A2U0S0B8-F1
#
_cell.length_a   1.000
_cell.length_b   1.000
_cell.length_c   1.000
_cell.angle_alpha   90.00
_cell.angle_beta   90.00
_cell.angle_gamma   90.00
#
_symmetry.space_group_name_H-M   'P 1'
#
loop_
_entity.id
_entity.type
_entity.pdbx_description
1 polymer ?
#
loop_
_entity_poly.entity_id
_entity_poly.type
_entity_poly.pdbx_seq_one_letter_code
_entity_poly.pdbx_strand_id
1 'polypeptide(L)'
;MADSKKRTVVLGLVFVLLLVIAYAENSSFFGSVGDVFSNPLVAVLFIFMHNILVVSLILLGMSFYVGFVVNLMSNRKEEYVILHNPRIFAFIFTLIVIFISILRASMLVYGQVFLSTLVFVVLLSTPNAIIEGYGIFQTIEKTLKNKMTIKALVSIYLLFFVAAVIEVGYVYLLRGAV
;
A
#
# COMPACT_ATOMS: atom_id res chain seq x y z
N MET A 1 22.91 -21.46 7.93
CA MET A 1 22.30 -20.81 9.11
C MET A 1 22.72 -19.33 9.26
N ALA A 2 24.02 -18.98 9.15
CA ALA A 2 24.48 -17.58 9.20
C ALA A 2 23.97 -16.71 8.02
N ASP A 3 23.84 -17.30 6.83
CA ASP A 3 23.40 -16.60 5.62
C ASP A 3 21.92 -16.16 5.68
N SER A 4 21.05 -17.00 6.25
CA SER A 4 19.63 -16.67 6.46
C SER A 4 19.44 -15.51 7.44
N LYS A 5 20.24 -15.47 8.51
CA LYS A 5 20.22 -14.35 9.47
C LYS A 5 20.71 -13.05 8.84
N LYS A 6 21.79 -13.09 8.05
CA LYS A 6 22.27 -11.93 7.28
C LYS A 6 21.19 -11.41 6.33
N ARG A 7 20.50 -12.32 5.62
CA ARG A 7 19.39 -11.96 4.73
C ARG A 7 18.25 -11.25 5.47
N THR A 8 17.84 -11.75 6.64
CA THR A 8 16.81 -11.09 7.46
C THR A 8 17.24 -9.70 7.92
N VAL A 9 18.51 -9.52 8.32
CA VAL A 9 19.05 -8.20 8.70
C VAL A 9 19.04 -7.24 7.51
N VAL A 10 19.45 -7.70 6.32
CA VAL A 10 19.42 -6.89 5.09
C VAL A 10 17.98 -6.49 4.74
N LEU A 11 17.03 -7.43 4.81
CA LEU A 11 15.61 -7.10 4.59
C LEU A 11 15.11 -6.04 5.57
N GLY A 12 15.47 -6.13 6.86
CA GLY A 12 15.11 -5.11 7.85
C GLY A 12 15.74 -3.74 7.52
N LEU A 13 16.99 -3.71 7.09
CA LEU A 13 17.67 -2.45 6.74
C LEU A 13 17.06 -1.81 5.49
N VAL A 14 16.78 -2.60 4.45
CA VAL A 14 16.09 -2.14 3.24
C VAL A 14 14.68 -1.66 3.57
N PHE A 15 13.97 -2.33 4.50
CA PHE A 15 12.67 -1.88 4.99
C PHE A 15 12.74 -0.50 5.62
N VAL A 16 13.68 -0.28 6.54
CA VAL A 16 13.88 1.03 7.18
C VAL A 16 14.23 2.10 6.15
N LEU A 17 15.11 1.79 5.19
CA LEU A 17 15.46 2.72 4.12
C LEU A 17 14.22 3.11 3.29
N LEU A 18 13.42 2.13 2.87
CA LEU A 18 12.18 2.40 2.14
C LEU A 18 11.17 3.16 2.99
N LEU A 19 11.15 2.94 4.31
CA LEU A 19 10.26 3.67 5.22
C LEU A 19 10.65 5.15 5.32
N VAL A 20 11.95 5.45 5.35
CA VAL A 20 12.45 6.83 5.31
C VAL A 20 12.10 7.48 3.97
N ILE A 21 12.25 6.76 2.85
CA ILE A 21 11.85 7.27 1.53
C ILE A 21 10.33 7.50 1.48
N ALA A 22 9.51 6.61 2.05
CA ALA A 22 8.06 6.76 2.13
C ALA A 22 7.66 8.00 2.94
N TYR A 23 8.37 8.26 4.04
CA TYR A 23 8.13 9.44 4.86
C TYR A 23 8.45 10.73 4.09
N ALA A 24 9.58 10.75 3.39
CA ALA A 24 9.98 11.89 2.56
C ALA A 24 9.00 12.12 1.40
N GLU A 25 8.60 11.05 0.72
CA GLU A 25 7.62 11.10 -0.36
C GLU A 25 6.26 11.58 0.16
N ASN A 26 5.75 11.04 1.26
CA ASN A 26 4.50 11.47 1.86
C ASN A 26 4.55 12.94 2.32
N SER A 27 5.68 13.41 2.87
CA SER A 27 5.85 14.83 3.21
C SER A 27 5.85 15.72 1.96
N SER A 28 6.51 15.28 0.88
CA SER A 28 6.53 15.98 -0.40
C SER A 28 5.15 15.97 -1.06
N PHE A 29 4.39 14.88 -0.90
CA PHE A 29 3.04 14.72 -1.40
C PHE A 29 2.17 15.86 -0.87
N PHE A 30 2.06 16.03 0.45
CA PHE A 30 1.25 17.08 1.06
C PHE A 30 1.73 18.50 0.73
N GLY A 31 3.03 18.70 0.49
CA GLY A 31 3.58 20.00 0.11
C GLY A 31 3.33 20.41 -1.35
N SER A 32 3.05 19.46 -2.26
CA SER A 32 2.97 19.70 -3.71
C SER A 32 1.64 19.29 -4.36
N VAL A 33 0.65 18.84 -3.56
CA VAL A 33 -0.65 18.34 -4.03
C VAL A 33 -1.26 19.24 -5.11
N GLY A 34 -1.35 20.56 -4.86
CA GLY A 34 -1.99 21.50 -5.78
C GLY A 34 -1.32 21.60 -7.15
N ASP A 35 0.01 21.56 -7.18
CA ASP A 35 0.80 21.72 -8.40
C ASP A 35 0.83 20.43 -9.22
N VAL A 36 0.86 19.27 -8.56
CA VAL A 36 0.87 17.95 -9.20
C VAL A 36 -0.41 17.71 -10.02
N PHE A 37 -1.57 18.18 -9.55
CA PHE A 37 -2.84 18.14 -10.27
C PHE A 37 -2.99 19.22 -11.36
N SER A 38 -1.92 19.95 -11.70
CA SER A 38 -1.92 20.83 -12.88
C SER A 38 -1.65 20.07 -14.17
N ASN A 39 -1.00 18.90 -14.10
CA ASN A 39 -0.74 18.04 -15.25
C ASN A 39 -1.23 16.61 -14.99
N PRO A 40 -2.22 16.11 -15.76
CA PRO A 40 -2.83 14.81 -15.50
C PRO A 40 -1.83 13.64 -15.54
N LEU A 41 -0.84 13.69 -16.43
CA LEU A 41 0.18 12.64 -16.54
C LEU A 41 1.10 12.62 -15.33
N VAL A 42 1.48 13.80 -14.83
CA VAL A 42 2.30 13.93 -13.62
C VAL A 42 1.52 13.43 -12.42
N ALA A 43 0.23 13.77 -12.30
CA ALA A 43 -0.63 13.25 -11.24
C ALA A 43 -0.74 11.72 -11.24
N VAL A 44 -0.92 11.09 -12.41
CA VAL A 44 -1.00 9.63 -12.52
C VAL A 44 0.30 8.98 -12.08
N LEU A 45 1.43 9.48 -12.58
CA LEU A 45 2.75 8.94 -12.22
C LEU A 45 3.03 9.11 -10.74
N PHE A 46 2.64 10.24 -10.15
CA PHE A 46 2.87 10.52 -8.74
C PHE A 46 2.07 9.58 -7.83
N ILE A 47 0.76 9.44 -8.07
CA ILE A 47 -0.10 8.50 -7.34
C ILE A 47 0.39 7.06 -7.53
N PHE A 48 0.76 6.69 -8.76
CA PHE A 48 1.29 5.36 -9.05
C PHE A 48 2.59 5.05 -8.29
N MET A 49 3.52 6.01 -8.24
CA MET A 49 4.77 5.87 -7.49
C MET A 49 4.53 5.72 -5.98
N HIS A 50 3.64 6.53 -5.40
CA HIS A 50 3.22 6.39 -4.01
C HIS A 50 2.69 4.97 -3.73
N ASN A 51 1.80 4.48 -4.58
CA ASN A 51 1.19 3.17 -4.46
C ASN A 51 2.20 2.02 -4.61
N ILE A 52 3.16 2.11 -5.54
CA ILE A 52 4.26 1.15 -5.65
C ILE A 52 5.08 1.14 -4.37
N LEU A 53 5.37 2.30 -3.78
CA LEU A 53 6.17 2.41 -2.57
C LEU A 53 5.46 1.71 -1.40
N VAL A 54 4.17 2.00 -1.20
CA VAL A 54 3.34 1.35 -0.16
C VAL A 54 3.33 -0.18 -0.32
N VAL A 55 3.08 -0.67 -1.53
CA VAL A 55 3.02 -2.12 -1.80
C VAL A 55 4.39 -2.78 -1.62
N SER A 56 5.46 -2.11 -2.01
CA SER A 56 6.82 -2.61 -1.85
C SER A 56 7.20 -2.68 -0.38
N LEU A 57 6.80 -1.70 0.44
CA LEU A 57 6.93 -1.75 1.89
C LEU A 57 6.15 -2.93 2.49
N ILE A 58 4.92 -3.17 2.05
CA ILE A 58 4.11 -4.31 2.51
C ILE A 58 4.81 -5.62 2.15
N LEU A 59 5.22 -5.80 0.88
CA LEU A 59 5.94 -6.97 0.41
C LEU A 59 7.18 -7.24 1.26
N LEU A 60 8.00 -6.21 1.46
CA LEU A 60 9.29 -6.32 2.12
C LEU A 60 9.13 -6.51 3.63
N GLY A 61 8.14 -5.84 4.23
CA GLY A 61 7.75 -6.03 5.63
C GLY A 61 7.23 -7.43 5.91
N MET A 62 6.37 -7.99 5.06
CA MET A 62 5.90 -9.37 5.19
C MET A 62 7.04 -10.37 4.97
N SER A 63 7.92 -10.12 4.00
CA SER A 63 9.10 -10.96 3.75
C SER A 63 10.08 -10.94 4.92
N PHE A 64 10.30 -9.76 5.50
CA PHE A 64 11.07 -9.58 6.73
C PHE A 64 10.42 -10.32 7.90
N TYR A 65 9.11 -10.17 8.10
CA TYR A 65 8.37 -10.86 9.16
C TYR A 65 8.51 -12.38 9.05
N VAL A 66 8.29 -12.97 7.87
CA VAL A 66 8.50 -14.41 7.64
C VAL A 66 9.94 -14.81 7.98
N GLY A 67 10.92 -14.04 7.48
CA GLY A 67 12.34 -14.29 7.75
C GLY A 67 12.72 -14.13 9.22
N PHE A 68 12.08 -13.21 9.95
CA PHE A 68 12.32 -12.96 11.36
C PHE A 68 11.74 -14.08 12.23
N VAL A 69 10.46 -14.42 12.02
CA VAL A 69 9.77 -15.47 12.78
C VAL A 69 10.45 -16.83 12.58
N VAL A 70 10.74 -17.22 11.33
CA VAL A 70 11.34 -18.53 11.03
C VAL A 70 12.77 -18.66 11.54
N ASN A 71 13.60 -17.60 11.43
CA ASN A 71 15.03 -17.72 11.73
C ASN A 71 15.44 -17.29 13.14
N LEU A 72 14.67 -16.40 13.79
CA LEU A 72 15.01 -15.84 15.09
C LEU A 72 14.10 -16.34 16.21
N MET A 73 12.83 -16.63 15.89
CA MET A 73 11.77 -16.96 16.85
C MET A 73 11.39 -18.46 16.78
N SER A 74 12.41 -19.32 16.79
CA SER A 74 12.24 -20.78 16.79
C SER A 74 11.81 -21.29 18.17
N ASN A 75 10.50 -21.39 18.44
CA ASN A 75 9.83 -22.44 19.27
C ASN A 75 8.46 -22.06 19.88
N ARG A 76 7.83 -20.92 19.53
CA ARG A 76 6.52 -20.56 20.12
C ARG A 76 5.39 -20.70 19.12
N LYS A 77 4.41 -21.57 19.42
CA LYS A 77 3.24 -21.86 18.57
C LYS A 77 2.42 -20.61 18.21
N GLU A 78 2.44 -19.59 19.07
CA GLU A 78 1.71 -18.33 18.92
C GLU A 78 2.28 -17.43 17.82
N GLU A 79 3.58 -17.47 17.58
CA GLU A 79 4.25 -16.60 16.60
C GLU A 79 4.01 -17.04 15.16
N TYR A 80 3.50 -18.25 14.96
CA TYR A 80 3.16 -18.80 13.65
C TYR A 80 1.69 -18.61 13.27
N VAL A 81 0.86 -17.94 14.08
CA VAL A 81 -0.58 -17.79 13.80
C VAL A 81 -0.81 -17.08 12.46
N ILE A 82 -0.02 -16.04 12.16
CA ILE A 82 -0.07 -15.31 10.89
C ILE A 82 0.40 -16.18 9.72
N LEU A 83 1.46 -16.98 9.93
CA LEU A 83 2.00 -17.92 8.93
C LEU A 83 1.03 -19.07 8.60
N HIS A 84 0.27 -19.54 9.60
CA HIS A 84 -0.73 -20.60 9.40
C HIS A 84 -2.01 -20.09 8.72
N ASN A 85 -2.38 -18.82 8.95
CA ASN A 85 -3.62 -18.22 8.42
C ASN A 85 -3.36 -16.97 7.56
N PRO A 86 -2.54 -17.07 6.50
CA PRO A 86 -2.10 -15.91 5.72
C PRO A 86 -3.26 -15.19 5.02
N ARG A 87 -4.34 -15.92 4.69
CA ARG A 87 -5.51 -15.37 4.02
C ARG A 87 -6.34 -14.47 4.95
N ILE A 88 -6.54 -14.89 6.20
CA ILE A 88 -7.31 -14.12 7.20
C ILE A 88 -6.56 -12.85 7.54
N PHE A 89 -5.24 -12.96 7.77
CA PHE A 89 -4.41 -11.79 8.03
C PHE A 89 -4.40 -10.82 6.85
N ALA A 90 -4.20 -11.30 5.61
CA ALA A 90 -4.24 -10.47 4.42
C ALA A 90 -5.59 -9.74 4.29
N PHE A 91 -6.70 -10.41 4.59
CA PHE A 91 -8.02 -9.81 4.57
C PHE A 91 -8.18 -8.69 5.60
N ILE A 92 -7.86 -8.95 6.87
CA ILE A 92 -7.95 -7.95 7.95
C ILE A 92 -7.03 -6.76 7.67
N PHE A 93 -5.79 -7.01 7.26
CA PHE A 93 -4.84 -5.95 6.94
C PHE A 93 -5.33 -5.08 5.77
N THR A 94 -5.92 -5.70 4.75
CA THR A 94 -6.51 -4.99 3.63
C THR A 94 -7.66 -4.08 4.08
N LEU A 95 -8.53 -4.55 4.98
CA LEU A 95 -9.60 -3.71 5.54
C LEU A 95 -9.04 -2.49 6.30
N ILE A 96 -7.97 -2.68 7.07
CA ILE A 96 -7.30 -1.59 7.78
C ILE A 96 -6.73 -0.57 6.78
N VAL A 97 -6.05 -1.03 5.72
CA VAL A 97 -5.46 -0.11 4.74
C VAL A 97 -6.54 0.62 3.93
N ILE A 98 -7.62 -0.05 3.53
CA ILE A 98 -8.76 0.61 2.87
C ILE A 98 -9.32 1.72 3.77
N PHE A 99 -9.51 1.43 5.07
CA PHE A 99 -10.01 2.41 6.02
C PHE A 99 -9.07 3.63 6.14
N ILE A 100 -7.75 3.41 6.23
CA ILE A 100 -6.76 4.50 6.28
C ILE A 100 -6.73 5.28 4.95
N SER A 101 -6.84 4.60 3.81
CA SER A 101 -6.85 5.25 2.48
C SER A 101 -8.04 6.19 2.31
N ILE A 102 -9.22 5.78 2.78
CA ILE A 102 -10.42 6.63 2.82
C ILE A 102 -10.20 7.87 3.69
N LEU A 103 -9.60 7.71 4.88
CA LEU A 103 -9.29 8.84 5.76
C LEU A 103 -8.24 9.79 5.15
N ARG A 104 -7.29 9.25 4.38
CA ARG A 104 -6.31 10.06 3.64
C ARG A 104 -6.98 10.87 2.54
N ALA A 105 -7.86 10.24 1.75
CA ALA A 105 -8.58 10.91 0.67
C ALA A 105 -9.44 12.08 1.18
N SER A 106 -10.06 11.96 2.36
CA SER A 106 -10.85 13.06 2.93
C SER A 106 -9.99 14.25 3.34
N MET A 107 -8.80 14.01 3.92
CA MET A 107 -7.81 15.05 4.21
C MET A 107 -7.32 15.76 2.94
N LEU A 108 -7.11 15.01 1.86
CA LEU A 108 -6.64 15.49 0.56
C LEU A 108 -7.63 16.43 -0.14
N VAL A 109 -8.92 16.08 -0.12
CA VAL A 109 -9.96 16.81 -0.87
C VAL A 109 -10.45 18.03 -0.10
N TYR A 110 -10.53 17.98 1.24
CA TYR A 110 -11.20 19.01 2.04
C TYR A 110 -10.31 19.70 3.08
N GLY A 111 -9.07 19.27 3.28
CA GLY A 111 -8.14 19.85 4.26
C GLY A 111 -8.54 19.64 5.75
N GLN A 112 -9.71 19.06 6.00
CA GLN A 112 -10.26 18.71 7.32
C GLN A 112 -11.10 17.43 7.21
N VAL A 113 -11.19 16.66 8.30
CA VAL A 113 -12.04 15.46 8.37
C VAL A 113 -13.50 15.89 8.62
N PHE A 114 -14.17 16.41 7.59
CA PHE A 114 -15.60 16.70 7.67
C PHE A 114 -16.44 15.43 7.48
N LEU A 115 -17.14 15.02 8.55
CA LEU A 115 -18.05 13.86 8.53
C LEU A 115 -19.20 14.00 7.51
N SER A 116 -19.57 15.23 7.13
CA SER A 116 -20.66 15.52 6.18
C SER A 116 -20.32 15.18 4.72
N THR A 117 -19.08 15.38 4.29
CA THR A 117 -18.58 15.04 2.94
C THR A 117 -17.90 13.67 2.90
N LEU A 118 -17.63 13.07 4.05
CA LEU A 118 -17.01 11.75 4.18
C LEU A 118 -17.76 10.67 3.39
N VAL A 119 -19.10 10.68 3.38
CA VAL A 119 -19.90 9.69 2.62
C VAL A 119 -19.64 9.80 1.12
N PHE A 120 -19.53 11.01 0.58
CA PHE A 120 -19.21 11.23 -0.83
C PHE A 120 -17.76 10.84 -1.14
N VAL A 121 -16.80 11.20 -0.29
CA VAL A 121 -15.38 10.79 -0.45
C VAL A 121 -15.24 9.28 -0.40
N VAL A 122 -15.93 8.62 0.52
CA VAL A 122 -15.99 7.15 0.61
C VAL A 122 -16.53 6.61 -0.70
N LEU A 123 -17.73 7.00 -1.12
CA LEU A 123 -18.36 6.52 -2.36
C LEU A 123 -17.48 6.69 -3.60
N LEU A 124 -16.77 7.81 -3.69
CA LEU A 124 -15.89 8.11 -4.84
C LEU A 124 -14.55 7.39 -4.79
N SER A 125 -13.97 7.20 -3.60
CA SER A 125 -12.75 6.44 -3.40
C SER A 125 -12.97 4.94 -3.34
N THR A 126 -14.21 4.46 -3.14
CA THR A 126 -14.53 3.03 -2.96
C THR A 126 -14.09 2.18 -4.16
N PRO A 127 -14.35 2.55 -5.44
CA PRO A 127 -13.90 1.75 -6.58
C PRO A 127 -12.38 1.60 -6.62
N ASN A 128 -11.66 2.70 -6.34
CA ASN A 128 -10.21 2.72 -6.29
C ASN A 128 -9.69 1.88 -5.12
N ALA A 129 -10.27 2.07 -3.93
CA ALA A 129 -9.92 1.35 -2.71
C ALA A 129 -10.17 -0.16 -2.83
N ILE A 130 -11.17 -0.60 -3.60
CA ILE A 130 -11.38 -2.02 -3.91
C ILE A 130 -10.24 -2.58 -4.76
N ILE A 131 -9.83 -1.86 -5.81
CA ILE A 131 -8.74 -2.29 -6.72
C ILE A 131 -7.41 -2.33 -5.96
N GLU A 132 -7.07 -1.24 -5.27
CA GLU A 132 -5.86 -1.16 -4.43
C GLU A 132 -5.88 -2.24 -3.34
N GLY A 133 -7.00 -2.35 -2.63
CA GLY A 133 -7.18 -3.34 -1.58
C GLY A 133 -6.99 -4.77 -2.08
N TYR A 134 -7.50 -5.09 -3.26
CA TYR A 134 -7.26 -6.39 -3.89
C TYR A 134 -5.77 -6.62 -4.23
N GLY A 135 -5.07 -5.59 -4.71
CA GLY A 135 -3.62 -5.62 -4.94
C GLY A 135 -2.83 -5.86 -3.64
N ILE A 136 -3.20 -5.20 -2.55
CA ILE A 136 -2.61 -5.38 -1.22
C ILE A 136 -2.87 -6.80 -0.71
N PHE A 137 -4.11 -7.27 -0.78
CA PHE A 137 -4.49 -8.61 -0.38
C PHE A 137 -3.64 -9.66 -1.09
N GLN A 138 -3.53 -9.56 -2.42
CA GLN A 138 -2.70 -10.46 -3.20
C GLN A 138 -1.22 -10.38 -2.81
N THR A 139 -0.71 -9.17 -2.53
CA THR A 139 0.68 -8.97 -2.10
C THR A 139 0.95 -9.74 -0.80
N ILE A 140 0.11 -9.54 0.21
CA ILE A 140 0.30 -10.15 1.54
C ILE A 140 0.10 -11.66 1.45
N GLU A 141 -1.02 -12.11 0.86
CA GLU A 141 -1.34 -13.53 0.79
C GLU A 141 -0.26 -14.32 0.04
N LYS A 142 0.19 -13.83 -1.12
CA LYS A 142 1.21 -14.51 -1.91
C LYS A 142 2.58 -14.46 -1.25
N THR A 143 2.91 -13.40 -0.54
CA THR A 143 4.18 -13.29 0.20
C THR A 143 4.21 -14.25 1.38
N LEU A 144 3.17 -14.25 2.22
CA LEU A 144 3.11 -15.12 3.39
C LEU A 144 3.03 -16.61 3.01
N LYS A 145 2.40 -16.95 1.88
CA LYS A 145 2.40 -18.32 1.32
C LYS A 145 3.69 -18.70 0.59
N ASN A 146 4.68 -17.79 0.51
CA ASN A 146 5.89 -17.96 -0.29
C ASN A 146 5.62 -18.32 -1.78
N LYS A 147 4.56 -17.74 -2.35
CA LYS A 147 4.13 -17.91 -3.75
C LYS A 147 4.31 -16.64 -4.59
N MET A 148 5.04 -15.65 -4.07
CA MET A 148 5.31 -14.42 -4.81
C MET A 148 6.27 -14.71 -5.98
N THR A 149 5.81 -14.42 -7.21
CA THR A 149 6.61 -14.55 -8.43
C THR A 149 6.71 -13.19 -9.12
N ILE A 150 7.70 -13.01 -10.00
CA ILE A 150 7.85 -11.77 -10.78
C ILE A 150 6.57 -11.46 -11.58
N LYS A 151 5.93 -12.49 -12.18
CA LYS A 151 4.67 -12.32 -12.91
C LYS A 151 3.53 -11.82 -12.01
N ALA A 152 3.44 -12.35 -10.79
CA ALA A 152 2.45 -11.89 -9.82
C ALA A 152 2.73 -10.44 -9.38
N LEU A 153 4.00 -10.08 -9.16
CA LEU A 153 4.39 -8.72 -8.80
C LEU A 153 4.06 -7.72 -9.90
N VAL A 154 4.36 -8.04 -11.17
CA VAL A 154 3.99 -7.22 -12.33
C VAL A 154 2.48 -7.05 -12.41
N SER A 155 1.71 -8.13 -12.21
CA SER A 155 0.25 -8.06 -12.20
C SER A 155 -0.28 -7.16 -11.08
N ILE A 156 0.33 -7.20 -9.89
CA ILE A 156 -0.04 -6.32 -8.77
C ILE A 156 0.27 -4.87 -9.13
N TYR A 157 1.46 -4.56 -9.64
CA TYR A 157 1.81 -3.20 -10.05
C TYR A 157 0.89 -2.67 -11.16
N LEU A 158 0.50 -3.51 -12.12
CA LEU A 158 -0.49 -3.12 -13.13
C LEU A 158 -1.86 -2.78 -12.52
N LEU A 159 -2.32 -3.49 -11.48
CA LEU A 159 -3.54 -3.12 -10.76
C LEU A 159 -3.44 -1.72 -10.14
N PHE A 160 -2.30 -1.41 -9.52
CA PHE A 160 -2.05 -0.07 -8.95
C PHE A 160 -1.92 1.01 -10.01
N PHE A 161 -1.43 0.69 -11.21
CA PHE A 161 -1.40 1.63 -12.32
C PHE A 161 -2.82 1.96 -12.80
N VAL A 162 -3.66 0.93 -12.97
CA VAL A 162 -5.08 1.12 -13.35
C VAL A 162 -5.82 1.92 -12.28
N ALA A 163 -5.59 1.62 -11.00
CA ALA A 163 -6.11 2.40 -9.87
C ALA A 163 -5.72 3.88 -9.98
N ALA A 164 -4.43 4.19 -10.17
CA ALA A 164 -3.96 5.56 -10.30
C ALA A 164 -4.59 6.33 -11.47
N VAL A 165 -4.77 5.68 -12.64
CA VAL A 165 -5.45 6.30 -13.80
C VAL A 165 -6.90 6.62 -13.47
N ILE A 166 -7.60 5.69 -12.82
CA ILE A 166 -8.99 5.86 -12.41
C ILE A 166 -9.11 7.01 -11.40
N GLU A 167 -8.24 7.04 -10.39
CA GLU A 167 -8.22 8.06 -9.33
C GLU A 167 -8.00 9.47 -9.91
N VAL A 168 -6.99 9.65 -10.76
CA VAL A 168 -6.77 10.94 -11.43
C VAL A 168 -7.95 11.32 -12.32
N GLY A 169 -8.48 10.37 -13.10
CA GLY A 169 -9.67 10.59 -13.94
C GLY A 169 -10.85 11.13 -13.12
N TYR A 170 -11.12 10.53 -11.97
CA TYR A 170 -12.17 11.00 -11.05
C TYR A 170 -11.91 12.41 -10.51
N VAL A 171 -10.69 12.71 -10.08
CA VAL A 171 -10.33 14.04 -9.54
C VAL A 171 -10.55 15.13 -10.59
N TYR A 172 -10.14 14.90 -11.84
CA TYR A 172 -10.35 15.87 -12.92
C TYR A 172 -11.82 16.02 -13.31
N LEU A 173 -12.59 14.93 -13.35
CA LEU A 173 -14.04 14.99 -13.61
C LEU A 173 -14.77 15.80 -12.54
N LEU A 174 -14.41 15.63 -11.27
CA LEU A 174 -14.98 16.41 -10.17
C LEU A 174 -14.58 17.88 -10.23
N ARG A 175 -13.32 18.17 -10.55
CA ARG A 175 -12.81 19.54 -10.64
C ARG A 175 -13.37 20.31 -11.84
N GLY A 176 -13.74 19.62 -12.92
CA GLY A 176 -14.39 20.22 -14.09
C GLY A 176 -15.91 20.34 -13.98
N ALA A 177 -16.54 19.71 -12.98
CA ALA A 177 -17.97 19.79 -12.71
C ALA A 177 -18.35 20.87 -11.68
N VAL A 178 -17.36 21.55 -11.10
CA VAL A 178 -17.46 22.72 -10.20
C VAL A 178 -16.93 23.95 -10.93
#